data_AF-D7SXW4-F1
#
_entry.id   AF-D7SXW4-F1
#
_cell.length_a   1.000
_cell.length_b   1.000
_cell.length_c   1.000
_cell.angle_alpha   90.00
_cell.angle_beta   90.00
_cell.angle_gamma   90.00
#
_symmetry.space_group_name_H-M   'P 1'
#
loop_
_entity.id
_entity.type
_entity.pdbx_description
1 polymer ?
#
loop_
_entity_poly.entity_id
_entity_poly.type
_entity_poly.pdbx_seq_one_letter_code
_entity_poly.pdbx_strand_id
1 'polypeptide(L)'
;MLFSSSLLAIVGAGEQLSLSPRRLCLFNTTTGAALQELNFSTAVLAIRLNWKRLVVVLQEKTYIYDLNSLSILDTIDTVPNSKGEGRTSCKVIK
;
A
#
# COMPACT_ATOMS: atom_id res chain seq x y z
N MET A 1 -21.90 6.77 9.87
CA MET A 1 -20.60 6.10 9.61
C MET A 1 -20.10 6.62 8.28
N LEU A 2 -19.32 7.70 8.29
CA LEU A 2 -18.75 8.29 7.09
C LEU A 2 -17.50 7.47 6.73
N PHE A 3 -17.28 7.19 5.44
CA PHE A 3 -16.25 6.29 4.90
C PHE A 3 -16.66 4.81 4.80
N SER A 4 -17.76 4.52 4.09
CA SER A 4 -18.08 3.18 3.58
C SER A 4 -17.19 2.79 2.39
N SER A 5 -15.87 2.98 2.48
CA SER A 5 -14.98 2.27 1.58
C SER A 5 -14.92 0.83 2.09
N SER A 6 -15.61 -0.06 1.41
CA SER A 6 -15.61 -1.49 1.72
C SER A 6 -14.26 -2.15 1.48
N LEU A 7 -13.21 -1.38 1.23
CA LEU A 7 -11.88 -1.86 0.89
C LEU A 7 -10.99 -1.87 2.13
N LEU A 8 -10.44 -3.03 2.45
CA LEU A 8 -9.44 -3.24 3.49
C LEU A 8 -8.10 -3.61 2.84
N ALA A 9 -7.02 -2.99 3.30
CA ALA A 9 -5.67 -3.42 3.00
C ALA A 9 -5.08 -4.11 4.23
N ILE A 10 -4.63 -5.35 4.07
CA ILE A 10 -4.04 -6.15 5.12
C ILE A 10 -2.61 -6.48 4.70
N VAL A 11 -1.65 -6.25 5.59
CA VAL A 11 -0.26 -6.69 5.42
C VAL A 11 0.07 -7.72 6.50
N GLY A 12 0.81 -8.76 6.12
CA GLY A 12 1.26 -9.77 7.07
C GLY A 12 2.25 -9.17 8.08
N ALA A 13 2.10 -9.48 9.36
CA ALA A 13 3.00 -8.95 10.40
C ALA A 13 4.37 -9.64 10.47
N GLY A 14 4.66 -10.64 9.63
CA GLY A 14 5.93 -11.36 9.60
C GLY A 14 6.18 -12.32 10.75
N GLU A 15 5.32 -12.34 11.78
CA GLU A 15 5.42 -13.28 12.91
C GLU A 15 5.12 -14.74 12.52
N GLN A 16 4.48 -14.97 11.38
CA GLN A 16 4.15 -16.31 10.88
C GLN A 16 4.65 -16.47 9.44
N LEU A 17 5.29 -17.60 9.12
CA LEU A 17 5.88 -17.88 7.79
C LEU A 17 4.88 -17.69 6.63
N SER A 18 3.59 -17.89 6.87
CA SER A 18 2.53 -17.67 5.87
C SER A 18 2.14 -16.21 5.66
N LEU A 19 2.44 -15.31 6.61
CA LEU A 19 2.05 -13.90 6.62
C LEU A 19 3.29 -13.01 6.54
N SER A 20 3.91 -12.99 5.36
CA SER A 20 5.09 -12.15 5.10
C SER A 20 4.71 -10.65 5.06
N PRO A 21 5.53 -9.74 5.62
CA PRO A 21 5.33 -8.28 5.56
C PRO A 21 5.53 -7.69 4.17
N ARG A 22 5.78 -8.56 3.20
CA ARG A 22 5.91 -8.25 1.78
C ARG A 22 4.62 -8.50 1.00
N ARG A 23 3.62 -9.13 1.62
CA ARG A 23 2.34 -9.47 0.99
C ARG A 23 1.28 -8.49 1.47
N LEU A 24 0.69 -7.78 0.52
CA LEU A 24 -0.45 -6.89 0.73
C LEU A 24 -1.68 -7.56 0.12
N CYS A 25 -2.68 -7.85 0.94
CA CYS A 25 -3.98 -8.34 0.49
C CYS A 25 -5.01 -7.21 0.52
N LEU A 26 -5.67 -6.99 -0.60
CA LEU A 26 -6.84 -6.14 -0.68
C LEU A 26 -8.10 -6.98 -0.53
N PHE A 27 -8.93 -6.65 0.45
CA PHE A 27 -10.19 -7.31 0.74
C PHE A 27 -11.35 -6.36 0.57
N ASN A 28 -12.43 -6.83 -0.06
CA ASN A 28 -13.68 -6.09 -0.10
C ASN A 28 -14.65 -6.69 0.93
N THR A 29 -15.01 -5.90 1.94
CA THR A 29 -15.94 -6.29 3.02
C THR A 29 -17.39 -6.38 2.55
N THR A 30 -17.76 -5.71 1.45
CA THR A 30 -19.12 -5.78 0.90
C THR A 30 -19.34 -7.06 0.10
N THR A 31 -18.36 -7.48 -0.69
CA THR A 31 -18.46 -8.72 -1.49
C THR A 31 -17.86 -9.93 -0.76
N GLY A 32 -17.16 -9.73 0.35
CA GLY A 32 -16.46 -10.79 1.09
C GLY A 32 -15.28 -11.41 0.31
N ALA A 33 -14.93 -10.83 -0.84
CA ALA A 33 -13.92 -11.36 -1.74
C ALA A 33 -12.58 -10.64 -1.54
N ALA A 34 -11.49 -11.40 -1.61
CA ALA A 34 -10.16 -10.83 -1.82
C ALA A 34 -10.11 -10.29 -3.27
N LEU A 35 -9.81 -9.01 -3.44
CA LEU A 35 -9.63 -8.41 -4.76
C LEU A 35 -8.38 -8.96 -5.43
N GLN A 36 -7.24 -8.76 -4.77
CA GLN A 36 -5.94 -9.20 -5.28
C GLN A 36 -4.89 -9.14 -4.16
N GLU A 37 -3.86 -9.97 -4.32
CA GLU A 37 -2.65 -9.89 -3.51
C GLU A 37 -1.51 -9.25 -4.31
N LEU A 38 -0.84 -8.28 -3.70
CA LEU A 38 0.36 -7.65 -4.21
C LEU A 38 1.58 -8.15 -3.42
N ASN A 39 2.56 -8.65 -4.16
CA ASN A 39 3.81 -9.17 -3.61
C ASN A 39 4.93 -8.18 -3.89
N PHE A 40 5.59 -7.73 -2.82
CA PHE A 40 6.68 -6.75 -2.88
C PHE A 40 8.04 -7.38 -2.59
N SER A 41 9.11 -6.82 -3.13
CA SER A 41 10.47 -7.31 -2.88
C SER A 41 10.95 -7.01 -1.46
N THR A 42 10.49 -5.89 -0.89
CA THR A 42 10.82 -5.43 0.48
C THR A 42 9.57 -5.28 1.33
N ALA A 43 9.74 -5.16 2.66
CA ALA A 43 8.62 -4.97 3.57
C ALA A 43 7.89 -3.64 3.28
N VAL A 44 6.56 -3.68 3.41
CA VAL A 44 5.71 -2.48 3.30
C VAL A 44 5.79 -1.70 4.60
N LEU A 45 6.19 -0.43 4.54
CA LEU A 45 6.30 0.44 5.70
C LEU A 45 4.97 1.12 6.03
N ALA A 46 4.28 1.60 5.01
CA ALA A 46 3.00 2.29 5.15
C ALA A 46 2.14 2.10 3.90
N ILE A 47 0.82 2.12 4.09
CA ILE A 47 -0.17 2.03 3.01
C ILE A 47 -1.13 3.18 3.17
N ARG A 48 -1.42 3.86 2.06
CA ARG A 48 -2.50 4.85 2.01
C ARG A 48 -3.47 4.46 0.92
N LEU A 49 -4.73 4.35 1.30
CA LEU A 49 -5.84 4.10 0.41
C LEU A 49 -6.64 5.38 0.20
N ASN A 50 -6.98 5.64 -1.05
CA ASN A 50 -7.95 6.64 -1.47
C ASN A 50 -8.91 5.97 -2.47
N TRP A 51 -10.12 6.47 -2.66
CA TRP A 51 -11.16 5.81 -3.49
C TRP A 51 -10.71 5.41 -4.91
N LYS A 52 -9.74 6.12 -5.49
CA LYS A 52 -9.18 5.82 -6.82
C LYS A 52 -7.74 5.34 -6.79
N ARG A 53 -7.00 5.53 -5.70
CA ARG A 53 -5.55 5.34 -5.67
C ARG A 53 -5.12 4.57 -4.43
N LEU A 54 -4.23 3.60 -4.63
CA LEU A 54 -3.52 2.91 -3.58
C LEU A 54 -2.06 3.35 -3.63
N VAL A 55 -1.54 3.84 -2.51
CA VAL A 55 -0.13 4.21 -2.36
C VAL A 55 0.51 3.23 -1.40
N VAL A 56 1.55 2.56 -1.86
CA VAL A 56 2.34 1.61 -1.06
C VAL A 56 3.73 2.18 -0.89
N VAL A 57 4.14 2.41 0.35
CA VAL A 57 5.44 2.95 0.71
C VAL A 57 6.33 1.81 1.17
N LEU A 58 7.43 1.60 0.45
CA LEU A 58 8.50 0.68 0.81
C LEU A 58 9.70 1.51 1.27
N GLN A 59 10.78 0.83 1.68
CA GLN A 59 11.98 1.49 2.17
C GLN A 59 12.59 2.46 1.15
N GLU A 60 12.78 2.00 -0.09
CA GLU A 60 13.51 2.74 -1.14
C GLU A 60 12.63 3.12 -2.33
N LYS A 61 11.35 2.71 -2.32
CA LYS A 61 10.42 2.95 -3.43
C LYS A 61 9.02 3.21 -2.90
N THR A 62 8.29 4.05 -3.60
CA THR A 62 6.85 4.26 -3.41
C THR A 62 6.13 3.91 -4.69
N TYR A 63 5.15 3.01 -4.61
CA TYR A 63 4.30 2.63 -5.74
C TYR A 63 2.94 3.30 -5.62
N ILE A 64 2.46 3.82 -6.75
CA ILE A 64 1.11 4.36 -6.88
C ILE A 64 0.34 3.45 -7.83
N TYR A 65 -0.74 2.85 -7.33
CA TYR A 65 -1.64 1.99 -8.06
C TYR A 65 -2.99 2.65 -8.28
N ASP A 66 -3.63 2.34 -9.40
CA ASP A 66 -5.07 2.58 -9.57
C ASP A 66 -5.86 1.48 -8.87
N LEU A 67 -6.87 1.82 -8.06
CA LEU A 67 -7.66 0.82 -7.34
C LEU A 67 -8.64 0.02 -8.21
N ASN A 68 -9.03 0.54 -9.38
CA ASN A 68 -10.00 -0.14 -10.25
C ASN A 68 -9.30 -1.19 -11.11
N SER A 69 -8.14 -0.84 -11.66
CA SER A 69 -7.37 -1.72 -12.53
C SER A 69 -6.23 -2.47 -11.83
N LEU A 70 -5.85 -2.05 -10.62
CA LEU A 70 -4.67 -2.54 -9.88
C LEU A 70 -3.36 -2.46 -10.68
N SER A 71 -3.32 -1.53 -11.63
CA SER A 71 -2.15 -1.23 -12.45
C SER A 71 -1.27 -0.18 -11.75
N ILE A 72 0.05 -0.30 -11.95
CA ILE A 72 1.02 0.69 -11.50
C ILE A 72 0.85 1.93 -12.37
N LEU A 73 0.48 3.04 -11.76
CA LEU A 73 0.44 4.35 -12.40
C LEU A 73 1.81 5.01 -12.38
N ASP A 74 2.49 4.92 -11.24
CA ASP A 74 3.75 5.61 -11.01
C ASP A 74 4.62 4.85 -10.00
N THR A 75 5.93 4.97 -10.15
CA THR A 75 6.93 4.42 -9.23
C THR A 75 7.95 5.49 -8.95
N ILE A 76 8.02 5.89 -7.69
CA ILE A 76 8.93 6.93 -7.22
C ILE A 76 10.02 6.24 -6.41
N ASP A 77 11.26 6.32 -6.87
CA ASP A 77 12.43 5.93 -6.08
C ASP A 77 12.65 6.98 -4.98
N THR A 78 12.55 6.55 -3.73
CA THR A 78 12.68 7.41 -2.55
C THR A 78 13.96 7.05 -1.81
N VAL A 79 14.67 8.05 -1.28
CA VAL A 79 15.78 7.84 -0.33
C VAL A 79 15.28 7.00 0.86
N PRO A 80 16.08 6.07 1.41
CA PRO A 80 15.63 5.12 2.43
C PRO A 80 15.02 5.84 3.63
N ASN A 81 13.69 5.75 3.78
CA ASN A 81 13.00 6.41 4.87
C ASN A 81 13.01 5.47 6.10
N SER A 82 14.03 5.61 6.95
CA SER A 82 14.25 4.75 8.12
C SER A 82 13.15 4.85 9.18
N LYS A 83 12.30 5.87 9.09
CA LYS A 83 11.07 6.03 9.87
C LYS A 83 9.95 6.11 8.84
N GLY A 84 8.96 5.20 8.87
CA GLY A 84 7.77 5.26 8.00
C GLY A 84 6.89 6.50 8.16
N GLU A 85 7.42 7.58 8.73
CA GLU A 85 6.89 8.93 8.75
C GLU A 85 7.30 9.62 7.46
N GLY A 86 6.34 9.86 6.56
CA GLY A 86 6.53 10.68 5.36
C GLY A 86 6.77 12.15 5.67
N ARG A 87 7.86 12.47 6.39
CA ARG A 87 8.26 13.85 6.73
C ARG A 87 9.54 14.31 6.05
N THR A 88 10.23 13.47 5.30
CA THR A 88 11.44 13.86 4.58
C THR A 88 11.08 14.47 3.23
N SER A 89 10.86 15.78 3.24
CA SER A 89 11.11 16.74 2.14
C SER A 89 11.06 16.19 0.72
N CYS A 90 9.87 15.85 0.23
CA CYS A 90 9.54 16.17 -1.16
C CYS A 90 8.48 17.26 -1.10
N LYS A 91 8.95 18.50 -1.24
CA LYS A 91 8.14 19.69 -1.46
C LYS A 91 7.28 19.39 -2.69
N VAL A 92 6.01 19.04 -2.49
CA VAL A 92 5.02 19.14 -3.56
C VAL A 92 4.97 20.62 -3.89
N ILE A 93 5.68 20.98 -4.94
CA ILE A 93 5.62 22.29 -5.56
C ILE A 93 4.16 22.41 -6.01
N LYS A 94 3.43 23.33 -5.39
CA LYS A 94 2.18 23.85 -5.96
C LYS A 94 2.51 24.57 -7.26
#